data_AF-A0A932GTR5-F1
#
_entry.id   AF-A0A932GTR5-F1
#
_cell.length_a   1.000
_cell.length_b   1.000
_cell.length_c   1.000
_cell.angle_alpha   90.00
_cell.angle_beta   90.00
_cell.angle_gamma   90.00
#
_symmetry.space_group_name_H-M   'P 1'
#
loop_
_entity.id
_entity.type
_entity.pdbx_description
1 polymer ?
#
loop_
_entity_poly.entity_id
_entity_poly.type
_entity_poly.pdbx_seq_one_letter_code
_entity_poly.pdbx_strand_id
1 'polypeptide(L)'
;SQISGNIPNTTAVVTGKPVEYHGIPGREDATARGLLIQLKEYLRLSGLKLGRAPTVAIQGFGNVGANAAFLAPDFGFKVIAVSDVNGGIHNPNGFDIKRAHANYESWGDFEGAGADAISNEALLTLPVDILILAAIEHQIIATNAQDVRAKIVVEGANGGIAPVALPILAESGITVLPGIAANVGGVVVSFLEWSSNRGNRRHNVDLAKEHAWVVDELTSIMEDVIGNVYRESVEQKCSLPKAAHRLALLRIRDQLKRKHSYLL
;
A
#
# COMPACT_ATOMS: atom_id res chain seq x y z
N SER A 1 -27.59 37.06 26.03
CA SER A 1 -26.89 35.81 26.41
C SER A 1 -25.92 35.45 25.31
N GLN A 2 -24.65 35.88 25.44
CA GLN A 2 -23.60 35.38 24.55
C GLN A 2 -22.96 34.17 25.23
N ILE A 3 -23.39 32.97 24.84
CA ILE A 3 -22.58 31.78 25.06
C ILE A 3 -21.50 31.82 23.99
N SER A 4 -20.47 32.64 24.19
CA SER A 4 -19.19 32.46 23.50
C SER A 4 -18.44 31.34 24.23
N GLY A 5 -19.01 30.14 24.20
CA GLY A 5 -18.27 28.95 24.60
C GLY A 5 -17.14 28.78 23.59
N ASN A 6 -15.89 28.71 24.08
CA ASN A 6 -14.78 28.22 23.28
C ASN A 6 -15.23 26.94 22.59
N ILE A 7 -15.47 26.98 21.28
CA ILE A 7 -15.68 25.77 20.49
C ILE A 7 -14.34 25.03 20.61
N PRO A 8 -14.31 23.84 21.24
CA PRO A 8 -13.08 23.08 21.37
C PRO A 8 -12.48 22.89 19.97
N ASN A 9 -11.16 22.91 19.84
CA ASN A 9 -10.53 22.56 18.57
C ASN A 9 -10.93 21.12 18.20
N THR A 10 -11.94 20.96 17.35
CA THR A 10 -12.49 19.67 16.90
C THR A 10 -11.83 19.18 15.62
N THR A 11 -10.81 19.87 15.09
CA THR A 11 -10.16 19.50 13.82
C THR A 11 -9.53 18.10 13.86
N ALA A 12 -9.21 17.59 15.07
CA ALA A 12 -8.68 16.25 15.28
C ALA A 12 -9.75 15.16 15.48
N VAL A 13 -11.05 15.48 15.38
CA VAL A 13 -12.13 14.47 15.54
C VAL A 13 -12.23 13.51 14.35
N VAL A 14 -11.91 14.01 13.15
CA VAL A 14 -11.86 13.24 11.90
C VAL A 14 -10.57 13.55 11.14
N THR A 15 -10.13 12.59 10.33
CA THR A 15 -8.95 12.71 9.45
C THR A 15 -9.35 12.45 7.99
N GLY A 16 -8.45 12.68 7.05
CA GLY A 16 -8.75 12.62 5.62
C GLY A 16 -9.53 13.84 5.12
N LYS A 17 -9.39 14.98 5.82
CA LYS A 17 -10.02 16.23 5.40
C LYS A 17 -9.29 16.80 4.18
N PRO A 18 -9.95 17.61 3.33
CA PRO A 18 -9.24 18.41 2.34
C PRO A 18 -8.23 19.35 3.01
N VAL A 19 -7.14 19.68 2.31
CA VAL A 19 -6.06 20.51 2.87
C VAL A 19 -6.56 21.88 3.31
N GLU A 20 -7.54 22.44 2.59
CA GLU A 20 -8.21 23.71 2.91
C GLU A 20 -8.98 23.65 4.24
N TYR A 21 -9.36 22.44 4.68
CA TYR A 21 -10.12 22.17 5.90
C TYR A 21 -9.29 21.39 6.94
N HIS A 22 -8.02 21.79 7.13
CA HIS A 22 -7.10 21.18 8.10
C HIS A 22 -6.71 19.72 7.80
N GLY A 23 -6.86 19.31 6.55
CA GLY A 23 -6.23 18.11 6.01
C GLY A 23 -4.71 18.23 5.99
N ILE A 24 -4.04 17.08 5.93
CA ILE A 24 -2.59 17.01 5.79
C ILE A 24 -2.22 16.69 4.32
N PRO A 25 -1.22 17.38 3.72
CA PRO A 25 -0.75 17.03 2.38
C PRO A 25 -0.12 15.63 2.36
N GLY A 26 -0.17 14.96 1.20
CA GLY A 26 0.41 13.63 1.01
C GLY A 26 -0.50 12.47 1.47
N ARG A 27 -1.75 12.77 1.84
CA ARG A 27 -2.73 11.73 2.21
C ARG A 27 -3.22 10.93 1.01
N GLU A 28 -3.33 11.55 -0.17
CA GLU A 28 -3.91 10.95 -1.38
C GLU A 28 -3.13 9.72 -1.84
N ASP A 29 -1.80 9.85 -1.92
CA ASP A 29 -0.91 8.80 -2.38
C ASP A 29 -0.31 7.95 -1.24
N ALA A 30 -0.57 8.29 0.02
CA ALA A 30 0.03 7.68 1.21
C ALA A 30 0.05 6.15 1.20
N THR A 31 -1.05 5.50 0.81
CA THR A 31 -1.13 4.03 0.74
C THR A 31 -0.22 3.46 -0.35
N ALA A 32 -0.24 4.05 -1.55
CA ALA A 32 0.60 3.64 -2.67
C ALA A 32 2.09 3.94 -2.44
N ARG A 33 2.40 5.08 -1.83
CA ARG A 33 3.75 5.43 -1.42
C ARG A 33 4.25 4.46 -0.36
N GLY A 34 3.43 4.18 0.66
CA GLY A 34 3.78 3.29 1.75
C GLY A 34 4.03 1.84 1.32
N LEU A 35 3.24 1.30 0.39
CA LEU A 35 3.49 -0.05 -0.14
C LEU A 35 4.79 -0.12 -0.93
N LEU A 36 5.13 0.92 -1.72
CA LEU A 36 6.36 0.95 -2.52
C LEU A 36 7.61 1.13 -1.65
N ILE A 37 7.51 1.94 -0.58
CA ILE A 37 8.57 2.04 0.45
C ILE A 37 8.83 0.68 1.07
N GLN A 38 7.79 -0.01 1.54
CA GLN A 38 7.95 -1.32 2.16
C GLN A 38 8.49 -2.36 1.21
N LEU A 39 8.06 -2.35 -0.06
CA LEU A 39 8.58 -3.25 -1.07
C LEU A 39 10.08 -3.03 -1.31
N LYS A 40 10.51 -1.79 -1.47
CA LYS A 40 11.93 -1.44 -1.67
C LYS A 40 12.78 -1.83 -0.46
N GLU A 41 12.28 -1.56 0.75
CA GLU A 41 12.96 -1.92 1.98
C GLU A 41 13.03 -3.45 2.18
N TYR A 42 11.95 -4.18 1.87
CA TYR A 42 11.95 -5.63 1.89
C TYR A 42 13.01 -6.21 0.94
N LEU A 43 13.14 -5.69 -0.28
CA LEU A 43 14.18 -6.12 -1.23
C LEU A 43 15.58 -5.87 -0.68
N ARG A 44 15.79 -4.75 0.02
CA ARG A 44 17.06 -4.44 0.68
C ARG A 44 17.37 -5.43 1.80
N LEU A 45 16.41 -5.69 2.68
CA LEU A 45 16.56 -6.56 3.86
C LEU A 45 16.71 -8.04 3.51
N SER A 46 15.92 -8.52 2.56
CA SER A 46 15.92 -9.92 2.11
C SER A 46 17.13 -10.27 1.24
N GLY A 47 17.76 -9.26 0.64
CA GLY A 47 18.80 -9.47 -0.36
C GLY A 47 18.28 -10.04 -1.68
N LEU A 48 16.95 -10.18 -1.85
CA LEU A 48 16.34 -10.69 -3.06
C LEU A 48 16.71 -9.78 -4.24
N LYS A 49 17.47 -10.33 -5.19
CA LYS A 49 17.89 -9.60 -6.39
C LYS A 49 16.84 -9.77 -7.48
N LEU A 50 16.11 -8.70 -7.74
CA LEU A 50 15.35 -8.54 -8.96
C LEU A 50 16.25 -7.92 -10.05
N GLY A 51 15.82 -7.99 -11.32
CA GLY A 51 16.54 -7.35 -12.42
C GLY A 51 16.67 -5.84 -12.24
N ARG A 52 17.42 -5.16 -13.12
CA ARG A 52 17.68 -3.71 -13.01
C ARG A 52 16.40 -2.84 -12.96
N ALA A 53 15.33 -3.27 -13.61
CA ALA A 53 14.03 -2.61 -13.59
C ALA A 53 12.95 -3.68 -13.43
N PRO A 54 12.65 -4.09 -12.17
CA PRO A 54 11.71 -5.17 -11.93
C PRO A 54 10.33 -4.88 -12.50
N THR A 55 9.71 -5.88 -13.13
CA THR A 55 8.41 -5.69 -13.78
C THR A 55 7.26 -5.74 -12.77
N VAL A 56 6.28 -4.86 -12.96
CA VAL A 56 5.12 -4.73 -12.09
C VAL A 56 3.83 -4.88 -12.90
N ALA A 57 2.94 -5.75 -12.43
CA ALA A 57 1.54 -5.76 -12.79
C ALA A 57 0.70 -5.21 -11.63
N ILE A 58 -0.26 -4.34 -11.91
CA ILE A 58 -1.11 -3.71 -10.90
C ILE A 58 -2.57 -4.01 -11.21
N GLN A 59 -3.24 -4.71 -10.31
CA GLN A 59 -4.65 -5.01 -10.43
C GLN A 59 -5.46 -3.93 -9.68
N GLY A 60 -6.37 -3.26 -10.38
CA GLY A 60 -7.10 -2.09 -9.87
C GLY A 60 -6.39 -0.79 -10.23
N PHE A 61 -7.16 0.18 -10.76
CA PHE A 61 -6.68 1.50 -11.17
C PHE A 61 -7.43 2.64 -10.48
N GLY A 62 -7.91 2.39 -9.25
CA GLY A 62 -8.42 3.43 -8.35
C GLY A 62 -7.30 4.18 -7.62
N ASN A 63 -7.62 4.85 -6.52
CA ASN A 63 -6.65 5.69 -5.79
C ASN A 63 -5.33 4.98 -5.45
N VAL A 64 -5.36 3.75 -4.95
CA VAL A 64 -4.13 3.02 -4.60
C VAL A 64 -3.37 2.57 -5.85
N GLY A 65 -4.06 1.93 -6.80
CA GLY A 65 -3.43 1.36 -7.99
C GLY A 65 -2.87 2.41 -8.94
N ALA A 66 -3.60 3.49 -9.21
CA ALA A 66 -3.14 4.59 -10.06
C ALA A 66 -1.93 5.29 -9.44
N ASN A 67 -1.98 5.67 -8.16
CA ASN A 67 -0.83 6.25 -7.47
C ASN A 67 0.37 5.29 -7.44
N ALA A 68 0.14 3.98 -7.25
CA ALA A 68 1.22 3.00 -7.28
C ALA A 68 1.86 2.92 -8.68
N ALA A 69 1.04 2.98 -9.74
CA ALA A 69 1.54 3.03 -11.12
C ALA A 69 2.40 4.28 -11.35
N PHE A 70 1.91 5.46 -10.95
CA PHE A 70 2.64 6.73 -11.11
C PHE A 70 3.94 6.79 -10.34
N LEU A 71 3.96 6.28 -9.11
CA LEU A 71 5.13 6.33 -8.22
C LEU A 71 6.15 5.22 -8.51
N ALA A 72 5.73 4.08 -9.07
CA ALA A 72 6.61 2.92 -9.31
C ALA A 72 7.96 3.26 -9.99
N PRO A 73 8.02 4.12 -11.02
CA PRO A 73 9.29 4.53 -11.63
C PRO A 73 10.26 5.20 -10.66
N ASP A 74 9.79 6.02 -9.71
CA ASP A 74 10.62 6.69 -8.70
C ASP A 74 11.26 5.67 -7.73
N PHE A 75 10.64 4.50 -7.60
CA PHE A 75 11.16 3.36 -6.83
C PHE A 75 12.03 2.41 -7.67
N GLY A 76 12.20 2.68 -8.97
CA GLY A 76 12.99 1.88 -9.90
C GLY A 76 12.24 0.69 -10.49
N PHE A 77 10.91 0.66 -10.38
CA PHE A 77 10.08 -0.41 -10.90
C PHE A 77 9.46 -0.04 -12.26
N LYS A 78 9.26 -1.04 -13.11
CA LYS A 78 8.69 -0.88 -14.45
C LYS A 78 7.27 -1.45 -14.49
N VAL A 79 6.27 -0.58 -14.59
CA VAL A 79 4.89 -1.01 -14.80
C VAL A 79 4.74 -1.52 -16.23
N ILE A 80 4.26 -2.76 -16.35
CA ILE A 80 4.00 -3.41 -17.65
C ILE A 80 2.55 -3.85 -17.81
N ALA A 81 1.75 -3.85 -16.74
CA ALA A 81 0.31 -4.08 -16.82
C ALA A 81 -0.46 -3.32 -15.75
N VAL A 82 -1.63 -2.80 -16.11
CA VAL A 82 -2.64 -2.26 -15.17
C VAL A 82 -4.03 -2.77 -15.56
N SER A 83 -4.94 -2.91 -14.60
CA SER A 83 -6.36 -3.20 -14.89
C SER A 83 -7.34 -2.46 -13.99
N ASP A 84 -8.59 -2.40 -14.41
CA ASP A 84 -9.75 -1.94 -13.67
C ASP A 84 -10.88 -3.01 -13.68
N VAL A 85 -12.12 -2.58 -13.43
CA VAL A 85 -13.29 -3.48 -13.45
C VAL A 85 -13.62 -4.03 -14.86
N ASN A 86 -13.23 -3.33 -15.93
CA ASN A 86 -13.56 -3.65 -17.31
C ASN A 86 -12.48 -4.49 -18.02
N GLY A 87 -11.30 -4.61 -17.42
CA GLY A 87 -10.17 -5.32 -17.98
C GLY A 87 -8.91 -4.48 -17.80
N GLY A 88 -7.87 -4.76 -18.57
CA GLY A 88 -6.61 -4.04 -18.43
C GLY A 88 -5.85 -3.88 -19.73
N ILE A 89 -4.67 -3.30 -19.59
CA ILE A 89 -3.68 -3.19 -20.64
C ILE A 89 -2.35 -3.80 -20.20
N HIS A 90 -1.62 -4.34 -21.15
CA HIS A 90 -0.30 -4.93 -20.94
C HIS A 90 0.64 -4.58 -22.10
N ASN A 91 1.86 -4.18 -21.77
CA ASN A 91 2.97 -4.05 -22.70
C ASN A 91 4.26 -4.48 -22.00
N PRO A 92 4.93 -5.57 -22.43
CA PRO A 92 6.21 -6.01 -21.83
C PRO A 92 7.30 -4.92 -21.85
N ASN A 93 7.21 -4.00 -22.80
CA ASN A 93 8.13 -2.87 -22.94
C ASN A 93 7.75 -1.67 -22.05
N GLY A 94 6.64 -1.73 -21.33
CA GLY A 94 6.06 -0.62 -20.58
C GLY A 94 5.20 0.28 -21.47
N PHE A 95 4.45 1.18 -20.86
CA PHE A 95 3.59 2.15 -21.55
C PHE A 95 3.54 3.47 -20.77
N ASP A 96 3.03 4.52 -21.41
CA ASP A 96 2.88 5.84 -20.77
C ASP A 96 1.69 5.82 -19.81
N ILE A 97 1.99 5.72 -18.51
CA ILE A 97 0.98 5.71 -17.43
C ILE A 97 0.19 7.01 -17.39
N LYS A 98 0.80 8.16 -17.70
CA LYS A 98 0.08 9.45 -17.73
C LYS A 98 -0.95 9.47 -18.84
N ARG A 99 -0.59 8.94 -20.00
CA ARG A 99 -1.53 8.79 -21.12
C ARG A 99 -2.63 7.79 -20.79
N ALA A 100 -2.30 6.63 -20.21
CA ALA A 100 -3.28 5.64 -19.78
C ALA A 100 -4.29 6.24 -18.79
N HIS A 101 -3.81 7.01 -17.80
CA HIS A 101 -4.66 7.69 -16.83
C HIS A 101 -5.53 8.79 -17.46
N ALA A 102 -4.98 9.60 -18.38
CA ALA A 102 -5.76 10.63 -19.07
C ALA A 102 -6.90 10.02 -19.90
N ASN A 103 -6.66 8.88 -20.55
CA ASN A 103 -7.68 8.15 -21.31
C ASN A 103 -8.74 7.57 -20.35
N TYR A 104 -8.30 6.99 -19.23
CA TYR A 104 -9.20 6.45 -18.21
C TYR A 104 -10.14 7.52 -17.63
N GLU A 105 -9.62 8.71 -17.30
CA GLU A 105 -10.43 9.84 -16.82
C GLU A 105 -11.40 10.38 -17.88
N SER A 106 -11.07 10.25 -19.17
CA SER A 106 -11.88 10.81 -20.26
C SER A 106 -12.98 9.85 -20.73
N TRP A 107 -12.68 8.56 -20.84
CA TRP A 107 -13.53 7.57 -21.53
C TRP A 107 -13.89 6.38 -20.64
N GLY A 108 -13.23 6.21 -19.49
CA GLY A 108 -13.41 5.05 -18.61
C GLY A 108 -12.68 3.79 -19.08
N ASP A 109 -11.72 3.91 -19.99
CA ASP A 109 -10.90 2.80 -20.48
C ASP A 109 -9.43 3.20 -20.72
N PHE A 110 -8.62 2.22 -21.14
CA PHE A 110 -7.20 2.41 -21.41
C PHE A 110 -6.87 2.48 -22.91
N GLU A 111 -7.87 2.66 -23.79
CA GLU A 111 -7.69 2.59 -25.23
C GLU A 111 -6.68 3.63 -25.70
N GLY A 112 -5.79 3.27 -26.65
CA GLY A 112 -4.81 4.20 -27.19
C GLY A 112 -3.64 4.52 -26.25
N ALA A 113 -3.48 3.82 -25.12
CA ALA A 113 -2.33 3.97 -24.22
C ALA A 113 -1.02 3.31 -24.75
N GLY A 114 -1.07 2.67 -25.93
CA GLY A 114 0.10 1.99 -26.51
C GLY A 114 0.41 0.64 -25.86
N ALA A 115 -0.63 -0.09 -25.47
CA ALA A 115 -0.55 -1.40 -24.84
C ALA A 115 -1.74 -2.26 -25.30
N ASP A 116 -1.55 -3.59 -25.26
CA ASP A 116 -2.56 -4.55 -25.70
C ASP A 116 -3.57 -4.82 -24.59
N ALA A 117 -4.83 -5.04 -24.96
CA ALA A 117 -5.87 -5.42 -24.00
C ALA A 117 -5.55 -6.76 -23.32
N ILE A 118 -5.82 -6.86 -22.03
CA ILE A 118 -5.65 -8.08 -21.22
C ILE A 118 -6.86 -8.26 -20.29
N SER A 119 -7.26 -9.50 -20.02
CA SER A 119 -8.31 -9.78 -19.04
C SER A 119 -7.76 -9.65 -17.60
N ASN A 120 -8.67 -9.51 -16.64
CA ASN A 120 -8.28 -9.46 -15.22
C ASN A 120 -7.61 -10.76 -14.76
N GLU A 121 -8.10 -11.91 -15.21
CA GLU A 121 -7.55 -13.22 -14.90
C GLU A 121 -6.15 -13.41 -15.50
N ALA A 122 -5.97 -12.95 -16.75
CA ALA A 122 -4.68 -13.00 -17.41
C ALA A 122 -3.65 -12.08 -16.73
N LEU A 123 -4.07 -10.89 -16.25
CA LEU A 123 -3.18 -9.98 -15.52
C LEU A 123 -2.65 -10.62 -14.22
N LEU A 124 -3.51 -11.27 -13.44
CA LEU A 124 -3.15 -11.91 -12.16
C LEU A 124 -2.10 -13.03 -12.31
N THR A 125 -2.01 -13.62 -13.51
CA THR A 125 -1.14 -14.77 -13.80
C THR A 125 0.07 -14.41 -14.67
N LEU A 126 0.26 -13.11 -14.97
CA LEU A 126 1.41 -12.64 -15.74
C LEU A 126 2.75 -13.02 -15.06
N PRO A 127 3.76 -13.43 -15.84
CA PRO A 127 5.10 -13.68 -15.34
C PRO A 127 5.83 -12.36 -15.07
N VAL A 128 5.53 -11.74 -13.93
CA VAL A 128 6.13 -10.47 -13.47
C VAL A 128 7.03 -10.66 -12.26
N ASP A 129 7.87 -9.68 -11.94
CA ASP A 129 8.59 -9.73 -10.67
C ASP A 129 7.65 -9.42 -9.50
N ILE A 130 6.76 -8.43 -9.66
CA ILE A 130 5.87 -7.93 -8.61
C ILE A 130 4.43 -7.84 -9.12
N LEU A 131 3.48 -8.40 -8.37
CA LEU A 131 2.04 -8.20 -8.56
C LEU A 131 1.48 -7.38 -7.40
N ILE A 132 0.86 -6.24 -7.69
CA ILE A 132 0.17 -5.39 -6.69
C ILE A 132 -1.34 -5.62 -6.83
N LEU A 133 -1.99 -6.07 -5.76
CA LEU A 133 -3.44 -6.21 -5.69
C LEU A 133 -4.04 -4.96 -5.05
N ALA A 134 -4.68 -4.10 -5.82
CA ALA A 134 -5.19 -2.79 -5.40
C ALA A 134 -6.65 -2.54 -5.82
N ALA A 135 -7.42 -3.60 -6.11
CA ALA A 135 -8.85 -3.52 -6.39
C ALA A 135 -9.70 -3.90 -5.17
N ILE A 136 -10.42 -5.03 -5.25
CA ILE A 136 -11.31 -5.56 -4.22
C ILE A 136 -10.71 -6.79 -3.54
N GLU A 137 -11.45 -7.36 -2.58
CA GLU A 137 -11.08 -8.59 -1.88
C GLU A 137 -11.12 -9.84 -2.78
N HIS A 138 -10.47 -10.92 -2.33
CA HIS A 138 -10.53 -12.26 -2.89
C HIS A 138 -10.21 -12.37 -4.38
N GLN A 139 -9.14 -11.69 -4.81
CA GLN A 139 -8.65 -11.73 -6.19
C GLN A 139 -7.73 -12.92 -6.43
N ILE A 140 -6.92 -13.27 -5.42
CA ILE A 140 -6.19 -14.54 -5.40
C ILE A 140 -6.90 -15.49 -4.44
N ILE A 141 -7.44 -16.57 -4.98
CA ILE A 141 -8.24 -17.60 -4.30
C ILE A 141 -7.67 -18.98 -4.61
N ALA A 142 -8.21 -20.03 -3.99
CA ALA A 142 -7.69 -21.39 -4.13
C ALA A 142 -7.61 -21.86 -5.60
N THR A 143 -8.54 -21.42 -6.46
CA THR A 143 -8.64 -21.87 -7.85
C THR A 143 -7.66 -21.21 -8.81
N ASN A 144 -7.07 -20.06 -8.46
CA ASN A 144 -6.12 -19.35 -9.34
C ASN A 144 -4.73 -19.14 -8.71
N ALA A 145 -4.56 -19.43 -7.40
CA ALA A 145 -3.29 -19.20 -6.70
C ALA A 145 -2.11 -19.99 -7.28
N GLN A 146 -2.35 -21.17 -7.85
CA GLN A 146 -1.30 -21.98 -8.51
C GLN A 146 -0.84 -21.40 -9.85
N ASP A 147 -1.67 -20.55 -10.48
CA ASP A 147 -1.38 -19.94 -11.77
C ASP A 147 -0.64 -18.61 -11.64
N VAL A 148 -0.52 -18.07 -10.43
CA VAL A 148 0.20 -16.82 -10.16
C VAL A 148 1.70 -17.06 -10.39
N ARG A 149 2.31 -16.22 -11.23
CA ARG A 149 3.72 -16.34 -11.62
C ARG A 149 4.62 -15.22 -11.08
N ALA A 150 4.04 -14.31 -10.29
CA ALA A 150 4.79 -13.23 -9.66
C ALA A 150 5.77 -13.78 -8.61
N LYS A 151 6.95 -13.16 -8.47
CA LYS A 151 7.88 -13.51 -7.38
C LYS A 151 7.43 -12.92 -6.05
N ILE A 152 6.83 -11.74 -6.10
CA ILE A 152 6.29 -11.00 -4.96
C ILE A 152 4.85 -10.61 -5.27
N VAL A 153 3.94 -10.85 -4.33
CA VAL A 153 2.58 -10.30 -4.32
C VAL A 153 2.47 -9.28 -3.19
N VAL A 154 1.99 -8.08 -3.48
CA VAL A 154 1.79 -7.00 -2.51
C VAL A 154 0.29 -6.74 -2.38
N GLU A 155 -0.24 -6.89 -1.16
CA GLU A 155 -1.64 -6.57 -0.88
C GLU A 155 -1.82 -5.06 -0.64
N GLY A 156 -2.17 -4.32 -1.68
CA GLY A 156 -2.56 -2.90 -1.60
C GLY A 156 -4.02 -2.68 -1.20
N ALA A 157 -4.90 -3.66 -1.46
CA ALA A 157 -6.29 -3.72 -1.01
C ALA A 157 -6.42 -4.55 0.28
N ASN A 158 -7.54 -4.38 1.00
CA ASN A 158 -7.86 -5.24 2.13
C ASN A 158 -8.37 -6.60 1.62
N GLY A 159 -7.69 -7.68 2.02
CA GLY A 159 -8.12 -9.05 1.70
C GLY A 159 -8.00 -9.41 0.22
N GLY A 160 -7.07 -8.79 -0.51
CA GLY A 160 -6.84 -9.12 -1.93
C GLY A 160 -6.48 -10.59 -2.15
N ILE A 161 -5.86 -11.24 -1.16
CA ILE A 161 -5.57 -12.67 -1.13
C ILE A 161 -6.48 -13.34 -0.11
N ALA A 162 -7.22 -14.35 -0.54
CA ALA A 162 -7.98 -15.18 0.39
C ALA A 162 -7.05 -15.95 1.33
N PRO A 163 -7.35 -16.10 2.63
CA PRO A 163 -6.49 -16.81 3.57
C PRO A 163 -6.11 -18.24 3.12
N VAL A 164 -7.01 -18.92 2.40
CA VAL A 164 -6.78 -20.26 1.84
C VAL A 164 -5.72 -20.28 0.72
N ALA A 165 -5.47 -19.15 0.06
CA ALA A 165 -4.47 -19.04 -1.01
C ALA A 165 -3.05 -18.76 -0.48
N LEU A 166 -2.91 -18.24 0.75
CA LEU A 166 -1.59 -17.93 1.33
C LEU A 166 -0.65 -19.14 1.40
N PRO A 167 -1.09 -20.34 1.85
CA PRO A 167 -0.24 -21.53 1.81
C PRO A 167 0.17 -21.93 0.39
N ILE A 168 -0.75 -21.82 -0.58
CA ILE A 168 -0.51 -22.19 -1.99
C ILE A 168 0.56 -21.29 -2.61
N LEU A 169 0.49 -19.98 -2.36
CA LEU A 169 1.49 -19.02 -2.80
C LEU A 169 2.86 -19.30 -2.14
N ALA A 170 2.86 -19.60 -0.84
CA ALA A 170 4.10 -19.92 -0.11
C ALA A 170 4.77 -21.21 -0.61
N GLU A 171 3.99 -22.26 -0.87
CA GLU A 171 4.47 -23.52 -1.47
C GLU A 171 5.03 -23.30 -2.88
N SER A 172 4.50 -22.32 -3.61
CA SER A 172 4.97 -21.90 -4.93
C SER A 172 6.21 -20.98 -4.87
N GLY A 173 6.75 -20.73 -3.67
CA GLY A 173 7.92 -19.86 -3.47
C GLY A 173 7.63 -18.37 -3.64
N ILE A 174 6.36 -17.97 -3.66
CA ILE A 174 5.92 -16.59 -3.86
C ILE A 174 5.93 -15.87 -2.51
N THR A 175 6.60 -14.73 -2.45
CA THR A 175 6.59 -13.87 -1.26
C THR A 175 5.34 -13.01 -1.24
N VAL A 176 4.62 -12.99 -0.12
CA VAL A 176 3.47 -12.09 0.06
C VAL A 176 3.82 -10.98 1.05
N LEU A 177 3.73 -9.71 0.63
CA LEU A 177 3.72 -8.55 1.52
C LEU A 177 2.26 -8.35 2.00
N PRO A 178 1.95 -8.64 3.28
CA PRO A 178 0.57 -8.74 3.74
C PRO A 178 -0.08 -7.36 3.94
N GLY A 179 -1.38 -7.27 3.68
CA GLY A 179 -2.12 -5.99 3.72
C GLY A 179 -2.04 -5.28 5.07
N ILE A 180 -2.09 -6.04 6.18
CA ILE A 180 -1.94 -5.52 7.56
C ILE A 180 -0.63 -4.74 7.80
N ALA A 181 0.36 -4.90 6.92
CA ALA A 181 1.57 -4.08 6.87
C ALA A 181 1.60 -3.20 5.62
N ALA A 182 1.41 -3.79 4.43
CA ALA A 182 1.63 -3.14 3.14
C ALA A 182 0.72 -1.94 2.86
N ASN A 183 -0.56 -2.01 3.22
CA ASN A 183 -1.56 -0.99 2.84
C ASN A 183 -1.79 0.10 3.89
N VAL A 184 -0.96 0.15 4.93
CA VAL A 184 -1.20 1.00 6.12
C VAL A 184 -0.71 2.44 5.97
N GLY A 185 -0.12 2.82 4.83
CA GLY A 185 0.39 4.19 4.62
C GLY A 185 -0.69 5.26 4.83
N GLY A 186 -1.90 5.02 4.32
CA GLY A 186 -3.04 5.92 4.53
C GLY A 186 -3.43 6.10 6.00
N VAL A 187 -3.41 5.03 6.81
CA VAL A 187 -3.72 5.14 8.25
C VAL A 187 -2.59 5.84 9.00
N VAL A 188 -1.34 5.65 8.59
CA VAL A 188 -0.19 6.37 9.17
C VAL A 188 -0.29 7.87 8.88
N VAL A 189 -0.57 8.28 7.65
CA VAL A 189 -0.73 9.71 7.34
C VAL A 189 -1.97 10.29 8.02
N SER A 190 -3.06 9.53 8.17
CA SER A 190 -4.19 9.91 9.02
C SER A 190 -3.79 10.11 10.49
N PHE A 191 -2.90 9.28 11.04
CA PHE A 191 -2.35 9.49 12.38
C PHE A 191 -1.49 10.76 12.47
N LEU A 192 -0.67 11.06 11.47
CA LEU A 192 0.11 12.31 11.41
C LEU A 192 -0.81 13.53 11.33
N GLU A 193 -1.88 13.47 10.54
CA GLU A 193 -2.93 14.50 10.48
C GLU A 193 -3.56 14.74 11.85
N TRP A 194 -3.95 13.65 12.52
CA TRP A 194 -4.54 13.72 13.86
C TRP A 194 -3.57 14.33 14.87
N SER A 195 -2.31 13.89 14.88
CA SER A 195 -1.27 14.37 15.78
C SER A 195 -1.02 15.87 15.57
N SER A 196 -0.86 16.30 14.32
CA SER A 196 -0.67 17.70 13.94
C SER A 196 -1.86 18.57 14.36
N ASN A 197 -3.09 18.11 14.11
CA ASN A 197 -4.30 18.85 14.49
C ASN A 197 -4.48 18.95 16.02
N ARG A 198 -4.09 17.93 16.80
CA ARG A 198 -4.06 18.02 18.27
C ARG A 198 -3.00 18.99 18.79
N GLY A 199 -1.90 19.15 18.06
CA GLY A 199 -0.84 20.11 18.35
C GLY A 199 -1.18 21.57 18.02
N ASN A 200 -2.44 21.89 17.69
CA ASN A 200 -2.87 23.20 17.18
C ASN A 200 -2.09 23.62 15.92
N ARG A 201 -2.03 22.74 14.91
CA ARG A 201 -1.51 23.04 13.56
C ARG A 201 -1.98 24.43 13.11
N ARG A 202 -1.03 25.28 12.70
CA ARG A 202 -1.32 26.64 12.23
C ARG A 202 -2.12 26.60 10.92
N HIS A 203 -2.87 27.65 10.62
CA HIS A 203 -3.58 27.78 9.34
C HIS A 203 -2.63 28.11 8.16
N ASN A 204 -1.59 28.92 8.40
CA ASN A 204 -0.57 29.26 7.40
C ASN A 204 0.64 28.31 7.54
N VAL A 205 0.48 27.08 7.05
CA VAL A 205 1.57 26.11 6.94
C VAL A 205 2.12 26.13 5.51
N ASP A 206 3.44 26.08 5.39
CA ASP A 206 4.10 25.83 4.12
C ASP A 206 3.82 24.38 3.71
N LEU A 207 2.85 24.20 2.81
CA LEU A 207 2.35 22.88 2.40
C LEU A 207 3.43 22.00 1.78
N ALA A 208 4.42 22.58 1.10
CA ALA A 208 5.51 21.82 0.51
C ALA A 208 6.43 21.26 1.60
N LYS A 209 6.76 22.05 2.63
CA LYS A 209 7.55 21.58 3.77
C LYS A 209 6.81 20.54 4.59
N GLU A 210 5.52 20.74 4.81
CA GLU A 210 4.72 19.75 5.54
C GLU A 210 4.57 18.45 4.75
N HIS A 211 4.39 18.53 3.43
CA HIS A 211 4.39 17.35 2.57
C HIS A 211 5.71 16.58 2.66
N ALA A 212 6.85 17.28 2.60
CA ALA A 212 8.16 16.65 2.76
C ALA A 212 8.30 15.95 4.11
N TRP A 213 7.90 16.62 5.21
CA TRP A 213 7.89 16.01 6.53
C TRP A 213 6.99 14.77 6.61
N VAL A 214 5.78 14.81 6.03
CA VAL A 214 4.87 13.65 5.98
C VAL A 214 5.51 12.48 5.24
N VAL A 215 6.17 12.75 4.10
CA VAL A 215 6.85 11.71 3.32
C VAL A 215 8.01 11.11 4.11
N ASP A 216 8.79 11.91 4.84
CA ASP A 216 9.90 11.44 5.67
C ASP A 216 9.41 10.58 6.84
N GLU A 217 8.39 11.03 7.57
CA GLU A 217 7.78 10.26 8.67
C GLU A 217 7.13 8.97 8.17
N LEU A 218 6.39 9.05 7.05
CA LEU A 218 5.81 7.88 6.41
C LEU A 218 6.90 6.88 6.05
N THR A 219 8.01 7.34 5.45
CA THR A 219 9.14 6.49 5.07
C THR A 219 9.72 5.76 6.27
N SER A 220 10.08 6.51 7.32
CA SER A 220 10.61 5.95 8.57
C SER A 220 9.68 4.90 9.17
N ILE A 221 8.38 5.21 9.31
CA ILE A 221 7.40 4.29 9.91
C ILE A 221 7.21 3.04 9.04
N MET A 222 7.14 3.21 7.71
CA MET A 222 6.94 2.09 6.79
C MET A 222 8.14 1.15 6.78
N GLU A 223 9.37 1.68 6.77
CA GLU A 223 10.60 0.89 6.87
C GLU A 223 10.67 0.11 8.19
N ASP A 224 10.31 0.75 9.31
CA ASP A 224 10.22 0.09 10.62
C ASP A 224 9.17 -1.04 10.64
N VAL A 225 8.00 -0.81 10.03
CA VAL A 225 6.92 -1.81 9.98
C VAL A 225 7.41 -3.06 9.25
N ILE A 226 7.90 -2.92 8.02
CA ILE A 226 8.34 -4.09 7.24
C ILE A 226 9.60 -4.71 7.83
N GLY A 227 10.52 -3.91 8.39
CA GLY A 227 11.72 -4.39 9.05
C GLY A 227 11.41 -5.26 10.28
N ASN A 228 10.42 -4.86 11.09
CA ASN A 228 9.94 -5.68 12.20
C ASN A 228 9.29 -6.97 11.71
N VAL A 229 8.41 -6.90 10.71
CA VAL A 229 7.73 -8.07 10.13
C VAL A 229 8.73 -9.07 9.54
N TYR A 230 9.75 -8.57 8.83
CA TYR A 230 10.80 -9.39 8.25
C TYR A 230 11.64 -10.08 9.33
N ARG A 231 12.05 -9.35 10.39
CA ARG A 231 12.78 -9.95 11.52
C ARG A 231 11.98 -11.06 12.19
N GLU A 232 10.72 -10.82 12.53
CA GLU A 232 9.85 -11.85 13.13
C GLU A 232 9.68 -13.05 12.19
N SER A 233 9.54 -12.81 10.88
CA SER A 233 9.43 -13.87 9.87
C SER A 233 10.66 -14.78 9.86
N VAL A 234 11.86 -14.19 9.89
CA VAL A 234 13.13 -14.93 9.94
C VAL A 234 13.29 -15.68 11.27
N GLU A 235 13.07 -15.01 12.40
CA GLU A 235 13.22 -15.60 13.75
C GLU A 235 12.26 -16.76 13.99
N GLN A 236 11.00 -16.62 13.57
CA GLN A 236 9.96 -17.64 13.74
C GLN A 236 9.87 -18.63 12.59
N LYS A 237 10.72 -18.48 11.56
CA LYS A 237 10.74 -19.31 10.33
C LYS A 237 9.34 -19.45 9.72
N CYS A 238 8.66 -18.32 9.53
CA CYS A 238 7.30 -18.29 9.01
C CYS A 238 7.12 -17.22 7.94
N SER A 239 6.03 -17.30 7.16
CA SER A 239 5.75 -16.32 6.10
C SER A 239 5.50 -14.91 6.69
N LEU A 240 5.78 -13.86 5.90
CA LEU A 240 5.51 -12.47 6.31
C LEU A 240 4.07 -12.23 6.78
N PRO A 241 3.01 -12.79 6.13
CA PRO A 241 1.64 -12.68 6.64
C PRO A 241 1.48 -13.24 8.05
N LYS A 242 2.08 -14.40 8.35
CA LYS A 242 2.01 -15.01 9.68
C LYS A 242 2.80 -14.20 10.72
N ALA A 243 3.98 -13.70 10.34
CA ALA A 243 4.81 -12.84 11.17
C ALA A 243 4.11 -11.52 11.53
N ALA A 244 3.47 -10.88 10.55
CA ALA A 244 2.76 -9.62 10.77
C ALA A 244 1.57 -9.77 11.75
N HIS A 245 0.75 -10.82 11.57
CA HIS A 245 -0.33 -11.12 12.52
C HIS A 245 0.19 -11.43 13.92
N ARG A 246 1.27 -12.21 14.01
CA ARG A 246 1.90 -12.53 15.28
C ARG A 246 2.39 -11.27 15.99
N LEU A 247 3.10 -10.38 15.32
CA LEU A 247 3.56 -9.11 15.89
C LEU A 247 2.40 -8.24 16.37
N ALA A 248 1.32 -8.13 15.59
CA ALA A 248 0.14 -7.38 15.98
C ALA A 248 -0.46 -7.92 17.30
N LEU A 249 -0.63 -9.24 17.40
CA LEU A 249 -1.16 -9.89 18.61
C LEU A 249 -0.23 -9.74 19.81
N LEU A 250 1.08 -9.87 19.63
CA LEU A 250 2.07 -9.67 20.71
C LEU A 250 2.03 -8.24 21.25
N ARG A 251 1.99 -7.24 20.35
CA ARG A 251 1.90 -5.82 20.74
C ARG A 251 0.62 -5.55 21.53
N ILE A 252 -0.53 -6.06 21.08
CA ILE A 252 -1.80 -5.90 21.81
C ILE A 252 -1.72 -6.58 23.18
N ARG A 253 -1.28 -7.84 23.23
CA ARG A 253 -1.13 -8.60 24.47
C ARG A 253 -0.25 -7.87 25.47
N ASP A 254 0.89 -7.35 25.05
CA ASP A 254 1.84 -6.71 25.94
C ASP A 254 1.32 -5.36 26.47
N GLN A 255 0.59 -4.60 25.66
CA GLN A 255 -0.11 -3.39 26.12
C GLN A 255 -1.23 -3.72 27.11
N LEU A 256 -2.00 -4.78 26.87
CA LEU A 256 -3.03 -5.22 27.82
C LEU A 256 -2.42 -5.68 29.15
N LYS A 257 -1.31 -6.42 29.12
CA LYS A 257 -0.58 -6.83 30.34
C LYS A 257 -0.08 -5.62 31.13
N ARG A 258 0.52 -4.63 30.46
CA ARG A 258 0.98 -3.38 31.13
C ARG A 258 -0.18 -2.58 31.68
N LYS A 259 -1.29 -2.48 30.94
CA LYS A 259 -2.49 -1.81 31.44
C LYS A 259 -3.00 -2.48 32.71
N HIS A 260 -3.02 -3.81 32.76
CA HIS A 260 -3.57 -4.56 33.90
C HIS A 260 -2.53 -4.97 34.95
N SER A 261 -1.30 -4.46 34.89
CA SER A 261 -0.24 -4.81 35.84
C SER A 261 -0.49 -4.32 37.26
N TYR A 262 -1.52 -3.50 37.49
CA TYR A 262 -1.99 -3.12 38.83
C TYR A 262 -2.94 -4.15 39.46
N LEU A 263 -3.29 -5.22 38.75
CA LEU A 263 -4.14 -6.33 39.24
C LEU A 263 -3.33 -7.56 39.69
N LEU A 264 -2.00 -7.51 39.59
CA LEU A 264 -1.04 -8.54 40.00
C LEU A 264 -0.09 -7.96 41.05
#